data_AF-A0AAU6KYW7-F1
#
_entry.id   AF-A0AAU6KYW7-F1
#
_cell.length_a   1.000
_cell.length_b   1.000
_cell.length_c   1.000
_cell.angle_alpha   90.00
_cell.angle_beta   90.00
_cell.angle_gamma   90.00
#
_symmetry.space_group_name_H-M   'P 1'
#
loop_
_entity.id
_entity.type
_entity.pdbx_description
1 polymer ?
#
loop_
_entity_poly.entity_id
_entity_poly.type
_entity_poly.pdbx_seq_one_letter_code
_entity_poly.pdbx_strand_id
1 'polypeptide(L)'
;MNDGSIWPVDKLTALRLGRRLVAEVPASRPGHRAFVDVRPEKSDPDAQAQGEGWVRSDAERGFHLEHWEYDCERIDGFDYDIGAFLVRSAGATDESELIAVLNAWGVRPGLFVYPWESEDPK
;
A
#
# COMPACT_ATOMS: atom_id res chain seq x y z
N MET A 1 17.16 10.30 15.16
CA MET A 1 17.15 9.20 14.17
C MET A 1 15.70 8.79 14.00
N ASN A 2 15.15 8.93 12.80
CA ASN A 2 13.78 8.51 12.48
C ASN A 2 13.83 6.97 12.32
N ASP A 3 13.21 6.23 13.23
CA ASP A 3 13.21 4.75 13.26
C ASP A 3 12.31 4.12 12.16
N GLY A 4 11.74 4.96 11.29
CA GLY A 4 10.81 4.60 10.23
C GLY A 4 9.37 4.46 10.71
N SER A 5 9.09 4.77 11.98
CA SER A 5 7.75 4.67 12.59
C SER A 5 6.80 5.79 12.14
N ILE A 6 7.32 6.81 11.45
CA ILE A 6 6.57 7.94 10.91
C ILE A 6 6.68 7.93 9.39
N TRP A 7 5.57 8.20 8.71
CA TRP A 7 5.56 8.37 7.26
C TRP A 7 6.55 9.43 6.79
N PRO A 8 7.38 9.13 5.77
CA PRO A 8 8.04 10.18 5.00
C PRO A 8 6.99 11.15 4.43
N VAL A 9 7.29 12.46 4.47
CA VAL A 9 6.33 13.51 4.10
C VAL A 9 5.83 13.35 2.66
N ASP A 10 6.73 12.98 1.75
CA ASP A 10 6.41 12.73 0.33
C ASP A 10 5.47 11.53 0.18
N LYS A 11 5.69 10.44 0.93
CA LYS A 11 4.85 9.24 0.89
C LYS A 11 3.46 9.49 1.49
N LEU A 12 3.37 10.21 2.62
CA LEU A 12 2.07 10.60 3.18
C LEU A 12 1.30 11.53 2.22
N THR A 13 2.00 12.46 1.58
CA THR A 13 1.41 13.34 0.57
C THR A 13 0.90 12.53 -0.63
N ALA A 14 1.63 11.52 -1.07
CA ALA A 14 1.21 10.62 -2.13
C ALA A 14 -0.11 9.90 -1.78
N LEU A 15 -0.23 9.38 -0.56
CA LEU A 15 -1.45 8.74 -0.07
C LEU A 15 -2.66 9.70 -0.07
N ARG A 16 -2.48 10.94 0.41
CA ARG A 16 -3.52 11.98 0.37
C ARG A 16 -3.99 12.32 -1.04
N LEU A 17 -3.06 12.27 -2.01
CA LEU A 17 -3.32 12.45 -3.44
C LEU A 17 -3.89 11.20 -4.12
N GLY A 18 -4.26 10.16 -3.36
CA GLY A 18 -4.86 8.94 -3.91
C GLY A 18 -3.86 8.00 -4.58
N ARG A 19 -2.56 8.11 -4.29
CA ARG A 19 -1.53 7.22 -4.85
C ARG A 19 -1.34 6.01 -3.96
N ARG A 20 -1.33 4.83 -4.58
CA ARG A 20 -0.97 3.56 -3.95
C ARG A 20 0.51 3.55 -3.56
N LEU A 21 0.81 2.96 -2.43
CA LEU A 21 2.17 2.63 -1.99
C LEU A 21 2.24 1.16 -1.60
N VAL A 22 3.45 0.60 -1.67
CA VAL A 22 3.71 -0.81 -1.36
C VAL A 22 4.98 -0.97 -0.54
N ALA A 23 5.02 -1.97 0.33
CA ALA A 23 6.22 -2.37 1.08
C ALA A 23 6.42 -3.88 0.95
N GLU A 24 7.62 -4.31 0.57
CA GLU A 24 8.00 -5.72 0.67
C GLU A 24 8.22 -6.10 2.14
N VAL A 25 7.66 -7.23 2.55
CA VAL A 25 7.74 -7.76 3.92
C VAL A 25 8.18 -9.23 3.90
N PRO A 26 8.67 -9.80 5.02
CA PRO A 26 8.97 -11.22 5.07
C PRO A 26 7.72 -12.08 4.82
N ALA A 27 7.82 -13.02 3.89
CA ALA A 27 6.78 -14.01 3.64
C ALA A 27 6.69 -15.04 4.78
N SER A 28 5.50 -15.59 5.00
CA SER A 28 5.28 -16.67 5.95
C SER A 28 5.73 -18.03 5.42
N ARG A 29 5.86 -18.18 4.09
CA ARG A 29 6.22 -19.43 3.41
C ARG A 29 7.57 -19.35 2.70
N PRO A 30 8.38 -20.42 2.73
CA PRO A 30 9.56 -20.54 1.87
C PRO A 30 9.17 -20.44 0.39
N GLY A 31 10.05 -19.86 -0.43
CA GLY A 31 9.81 -19.71 -1.86
C GLY A 31 8.71 -18.73 -2.23
N HIS A 32 8.27 -17.88 -1.29
CA HIS A 32 7.31 -16.82 -1.55
C HIS A 32 7.91 -15.45 -1.23
N ARG A 33 7.41 -14.42 -1.90
CA ARG A 33 7.61 -13.00 -1.55
C ARG A 33 6.30 -12.41 -1.06
N ALA A 34 6.39 -11.43 -0.18
CA ALA A 34 5.22 -10.82 0.41
C ALA A 34 5.25 -9.30 0.32
N PHE A 35 4.09 -8.71 0.06
CA PHE A 35 3.93 -7.28 -0.11
C PHE A 35 2.72 -6.80 0.68
N VAL A 36 2.87 -5.64 1.30
CA VAL A 36 1.77 -4.90 1.91
C VAL A 36 1.45 -3.70 1.05
N ASP A 37 0.21 -3.67 0.59
CA ASP A 37 -0.38 -2.61 -0.20
C ASP A 37 -1.15 -1.65 0.68
N VAL A 38 -1.00 -0.35 0.41
CA VAL A 38 -1.90 0.70 0.92
C VAL A 38 -2.53 1.39 -0.28
N ARG A 39 -3.85 1.25 -0.40
CA ARG A 39 -4.66 1.88 -1.45
C ARG A 39 -5.57 2.93 -0.82
N PRO A 40 -5.38 4.23 -1.11
CA PRO A 40 -6.30 5.23 -0.64
C PRO A 40 -7.68 5.07 -1.31
N GLU A 41 -8.74 5.22 -0.53
CA GLU A 41 -10.11 5.13 -1.05
C GLU A 41 -10.41 6.29 -1.99
N LYS A 42 -11.14 6.06 -3.08
CA LYS A 42 -11.55 7.12 -4.02
C LYS A 42 -12.96 7.59 -3.70
N SER A 43 -13.20 8.89 -3.86
CA SER A 43 -14.47 9.56 -3.63
C SER A 43 -14.92 10.34 -4.86
N ASP A 44 -16.20 10.72 -4.93
CA ASP A 44 -16.75 11.50 -6.05
C ASP A 44 -15.99 12.83 -6.28
N PRO A 45 -15.57 13.60 -5.25
CA PRO A 45 -14.72 14.77 -5.45
C PRO A 45 -13.40 14.48 -6.18
N ASP A 46 -12.85 13.28 -6.06
CA ASP A 46 -11.62 12.90 -6.75
C ASP A 46 -11.87 12.63 -8.23
N ALA A 47 -13.00 12.00 -8.54
CA ALA A 47 -13.43 11.79 -9.92
C ALA A 47 -13.70 13.12 -10.63
N GLN A 48 -14.32 14.08 -9.93
CA GLN A 48 -14.55 15.43 -10.44
C GLN A 48 -13.22 16.16 -10.71
N ALA A 49 -12.32 16.20 -9.72
CA ALA A 49 -11.01 16.81 -9.88
C ALA A 49 -10.23 16.21 -11.07
N GLN A 50 -10.25 14.88 -11.19
CA GLN A 50 -9.62 14.19 -12.30
C GLN A 50 -10.24 14.57 -13.65
N GLY A 51 -11.57 14.70 -13.72
CA GLY A 51 -12.29 15.18 -14.91
C GLY A 51 -11.94 16.61 -15.30
N GLU A 52 -11.58 17.44 -14.31
CA GLU A 52 -11.10 18.81 -14.49
C GLU A 52 -9.58 18.91 -14.76
N GLY A 53 -8.87 17.77 -14.80
CA GLY A 53 -7.45 17.72 -15.13
C GLY A 53 -6.50 17.97 -13.96
N TRP A 54 -6.96 17.89 -12.71
CA TRP A 54 -6.13 18.03 -11.52
C TRP A 54 -6.38 16.89 -10.52
N VAL A 55 -5.56 16.81 -9.46
CA VAL A 55 -5.68 15.76 -8.43
C VAL A 55 -5.96 16.41 -7.09
N ARG A 56 -7.01 15.97 -6.41
CA ARG A 56 -7.38 16.43 -5.07
C ARG A 56 -6.51 15.74 -4.01
N SER A 57 -5.95 16.55 -3.12
CA SER A 57 -5.35 16.07 -1.87
C SER A 57 -6.43 16.03 -0.79
N ASP A 58 -6.49 14.95 -0.03
CA ASP A 58 -7.43 14.76 1.07
C ASP A 58 -6.75 14.12 2.27
N ALA A 59 -6.72 14.83 3.40
CA ALA A 59 -6.11 14.37 4.66
C ALA A 59 -7.07 13.52 5.51
N GLU A 60 -8.37 13.53 5.20
CA GLU A 60 -9.40 12.74 5.89
C GLU A 60 -9.77 11.48 5.10
N ARG A 61 -8.98 11.15 4.07
CA ARG A 61 -9.21 10.00 3.20
C ARG A 61 -8.98 8.69 3.95
N GLY A 62 -9.88 7.73 3.73
CA GLY A 62 -9.70 6.35 4.17
C GLY A 62 -8.71 5.55 3.32
N PHE A 63 -8.29 4.39 3.82
CA PHE A 63 -7.31 3.51 3.21
C PHE A 63 -7.76 2.05 3.30
N HIS A 64 -7.50 1.30 2.23
CA HIS A 64 -7.60 -0.15 2.23
C HIS A 64 -6.20 -0.76 2.18
N LEU A 65 -5.92 -1.65 3.12
CA LEU A 65 -4.66 -2.34 3.24
C LEU A 65 -4.83 -3.81 2.90
N GLU A 66 -3.86 -4.36 2.17
CA GLU A 66 -3.81 -5.78 1.88
C GLU A 66 -2.40 -6.31 2.03
N HIS A 67 -2.26 -7.51 2.58
CA HIS A 67 -1.02 -8.24 2.63
C HIS A 67 -1.15 -9.46 1.73
N TRP A 68 -0.34 -9.51 0.68
CA TRP A 68 -0.31 -10.58 -0.31
C TRP A 68 1.00 -11.34 -0.22
N GLU A 69 0.93 -12.65 -0.46
CA GLU A 69 2.09 -13.51 -0.71
C GLU A 69 1.99 -14.12 -2.10
N TYR A 70 3.12 -14.18 -2.80
CA TYR A 70 3.25 -14.64 -4.18
C TYR A 70 4.34 -15.69 -4.28
N ASP A 71 4.12 -16.71 -5.13
CA ASP A 71 5.12 -17.73 -5.45
C ASP A 71 6.27 -17.10 -6.25
N CYS A 72 7.51 -17.22 -5.76
CA CYS A 72 8.70 -16.66 -6.43
C CYS A 72 8.89 -17.19 -7.85
N GLU A 73 8.47 -18.42 -8.14
CA GLU A 73 8.62 -18.99 -9.49
C GLU A 73 7.64 -18.41 -10.50
N ARG A 74 6.64 -17.64 -10.03
CA ARG A 74 5.51 -17.12 -10.83
C ARG A 74 5.32 -15.62 -10.73
N ILE A 75 5.95 -14.97 -9.75
CA ILE A 75 5.83 -13.54 -9.52
C ILE A 75 6.32 -12.72 -10.72
N ASP A 76 7.30 -13.25 -11.45
CA ASP A 76 7.86 -12.64 -12.65
C ASP A 76 7.04 -13.06 -13.89
N GLY A 77 5.90 -12.40 -14.13
CA GLY A 77 5.09 -12.66 -15.33
C GLY A 77 3.65 -12.16 -15.25
N PHE A 78 2.87 -12.45 -16.29
CA PHE A 78 1.44 -12.12 -16.32
C PHE A 78 0.59 -12.97 -15.36
N ASP A 79 1.10 -14.14 -14.95
CA ASP A 79 0.42 -15.12 -14.11
C ASP A 79 0.79 -14.99 -12.62
N TYR A 80 1.26 -13.81 -12.18
CA TYR A 80 1.66 -13.57 -10.80
C TYR A 80 0.52 -13.82 -9.81
N ASP A 81 -0.73 -13.71 -10.26
CA ASP A 81 -1.93 -13.97 -9.48
C ASP A 81 -2.17 -15.48 -9.27
N ILE A 82 -1.59 -16.34 -10.11
CA ILE A 82 -1.70 -17.80 -9.98
C ILE A 82 -0.80 -18.29 -8.84
N GLY A 83 -1.42 -18.51 -7.69
CA GLY A 83 -0.72 -18.90 -6.46
C GLY A 83 -0.53 -17.72 -5.50
N ALA A 84 -0.90 -16.51 -5.91
CA ALA A 84 -1.05 -15.39 -5.00
C ALA A 84 -2.13 -15.68 -3.96
N PHE A 85 -1.88 -15.33 -2.70
CA PHE A 85 -2.90 -15.43 -1.66
C PHE A 85 -2.91 -14.21 -0.75
N LEU A 86 -4.12 -13.78 -0.41
CA LEU A 86 -4.35 -12.69 0.53
C LEU A 86 -4.16 -13.24 1.95
N VAL A 87 -3.10 -12.80 2.62
CA VAL A 87 -2.80 -13.16 4.01
C VAL A 87 -3.78 -12.48 4.96
N ARG A 88 -4.01 -11.18 4.75
CA ARG A 88 -4.93 -10.35 5.54
C ARG A 88 -5.27 -9.05 4.82
N SER A 89 -6.42 -8.48 5.13
CA SER A 89 -6.84 -7.15 4.70
C SER A 89 -7.45 -6.36 5.85
N ALA A 90 -7.43 -5.04 5.75
CA ALA A 90 -8.05 -4.13 6.72
C ALA A 90 -8.41 -2.81 6.05
N GLY A 91 -9.47 -2.17 6.55
CA GLY A 91 -9.74 -0.77 6.28
C GLY A 91 -9.16 0.11 7.39
N ALA A 92 -8.86 1.36 7.05
CA ALA A 92 -8.54 2.43 7.98
C ALA A 92 -9.30 3.69 7.56
N THR A 93 -10.06 4.30 8.45
CA THR A 93 -10.88 5.48 8.11
C THR A 93 -10.08 6.76 7.97
N ASP A 94 -8.88 6.80 8.55
CA ASP A 94 -7.98 7.96 8.51
C ASP A 94 -6.50 7.56 8.69
N GLU A 95 -5.62 8.58 8.72
CA GLU A 95 -4.17 8.38 8.85
C GLU A 95 -3.74 7.80 10.21
N SER A 96 -4.49 8.08 11.28
CA SER A 96 -4.18 7.56 12.62
C SER A 96 -4.52 6.07 12.70
N GLU A 97 -5.67 5.67 12.16
CA GLU A 97 -6.05 4.28 12.06
C GLU A 97 -5.13 3.51 11.10
N LEU A 98 -4.68 4.14 10.00
CA LEU A 98 -3.69 3.57 9.10
C LEU A 98 -2.40 3.20 9.86
N ILE A 99 -1.88 4.10 10.69
CA ILE A 99 -0.70 3.84 11.52
C ILE A 99 -1.00 2.71 12.52
N ALA A 100 -2.19 2.69 13.13
CA ALA A 100 -2.57 1.64 14.07
C ALA A 100 -2.61 0.25 13.41
N VAL A 101 -3.18 0.13 12.21
CA VAL A 101 -3.19 -1.12 11.43
C VAL A 101 -1.77 -1.56 11.08
N LEU A 102 -0.93 -0.65 10.57
CA LEU A 102 0.46 -0.96 10.22
C LEU A 102 1.27 -1.43 11.44
N ASN A 103 1.10 -0.78 12.59
CA ASN A 103 1.73 -1.18 13.85
C ASN A 103 1.26 -2.57 14.29
N ALA A 104 -0.05 -2.87 14.20
CA ALA A 104 -0.58 -4.19 14.51
C ALA A 104 -0.02 -5.28 13.58
N TRP A 105 0.31 -4.92 12.33
CA TRP A 105 0.90 -5.82 11.35
C TRP A 105 2.44 -5.87 11.43
N GLY A 106 3.06 -5.03 12.27
CA GLY A 106 4.52 -4.94 12.43
C GLY A 106 5.23 -4.29 11.23
N VAL A 107 4.51 -3.54 10.38
CA VAL A 107 5.05 -2.92 9.18
C VAL A 107 5.32 -1.45 9.44
N ARG A 108 6.51 -0.97 9.08
CA ARG A 108 6.89 0.42 9.32
C ARG A 108 6.53 1.30 8.13
N PRO A 109 5.90 2.48 8.34
CA PRO A 109 5.63 3.45 7.29
C PRO A 109 6.83 3.80 6.40
N GLY A 110 8.03 3.86 6.97
CA GLY A 110 9.25 4.18 6.22
C GLY A 110 9.71 3.13 5.18
N LEU A 111 9.10 1.93 5.15
CA LEU A 111 9.40 0.89 4.16
C LEU A 111 8.61 1.04 2.86
N PHE A 112 7.57 1.88 2.86
CA PHE A 112 6.69 2.03 1.73
C PHE A 112 7.33 2.86 0.61
N VAL A 113 7.31 2.30 -0.58
CA VAL A 113 7.79 2.90 -1.83
C VAL A 113 6.66 2.99 -2.85
N TYR A 114 6.92 3.68 -3.97
CA TYR A 114 5.97 3.64 -5.07
C TYR A 114 6.01 2.26 -5.75
N PRO A 115 4.90 1.74 -6.32
CA PRO A 115 4.90 0.43 -6.96
C PRO A 115 6.00 0.25 -8.02
N TRP A 116 6.25 1.27 -8.85
CA TRP A 116 7.31 1.25 -9.87
C TRP A 116 8.75 1.31 -9.32
N GLU A 117 8.92 1.55 -8.02
CA GLU A 117 10.21 1.48 -7.30
C GLU A 117 10.39 0.13 -6.59
N SER A 118 9.43 -0.79 -6.77
CA SER A 118 9.41 -2.10 -6.13
C SER A 118 9.28 -3.20 -7.18
N GLU A 119 9.50 -4.43 -6.72
CA GLU A 119 9.23 -5.65 -7.48
C GLU A 119 7.84 -6.20 -7.16
N ASP A 120 6.93 -5.37 -6.65
CA ASP A 120 5.55 -5.77 -6.51
C ASP A 120 4.94 -6.02 -7.90
N PRO A 121 4.22 -7.14 -8.09
CA PRO A 121 3.76 -7.52 -9.43
C PRO A 121 2.48 -6.81 -9.90
N LYS A 122 1.84 -5.96 -9.07
CA LYS A 122 0.54 -5.32 -9.35
C LYS A 122 0.64 -3.89 -9.87
#